data_AF-A0A2V9WMJ3-F1
#
_entry.id   AF-A0A2V9WMJ3-F1
#
_cell.length_a   1.000
_cell.length_b   1.000
_cell.length_c   1.000
_cell.angle_alpha   90.00
_cell.angle_beta   90.00
_cell.angle_gamma   90.00
#
_symmetry.space_group_name_H-M   'P 1'
#
loop_
_entity.id
_entity.type
_entity.pdbx_description
1 polymer ?
#
loop_
_entity_poly.entity_id
_entity_poly.type
_entity_poly.pdbx_seq_one_letter_code
_entity_poly.pdbx_strand_id
1 'polypeptide(L)' 'VVAEKFEAMVKLGMANSRMKDFYDLWVLAQRFELESVTLAGAIRATFQTRRTSLPRSSPLALQADFYEFPTKQKQ' A
#
# COMPACT_ATOMS: atom_id res chain seq x y z
N VAL A 1 -6.83 -3.59 -8.68
CA VAL A 1 -7.02 -2.42 -7.79
C VAL A 1 -6.29 -2.51 -6.44
N VAL A 2 -6.66 -3.39 -5.48
CA VAL A 2 -5.99 -3.46 -4.15
C VAL A 2 -4.48 -3.67 -4.28
N ALA A 3 -4.06 -4.68 -5.06
CA ALA A 3 -2.64 -4.98 -5.30
C ALA A 3 -1.87 -3.82 -5.96
N GLU A 4 -2.52 -3.05 -6.84
CA GLU A 4 -1.91 -1.89 -7.51
C GLU A 4 -1.75 -0.71 -6.55
N LYS A 5 -2.75 -0.45 -5.70
CA LYS A 5 -2.66 0.57 -4.65
C LYS A 5 -1.55 0.23 -3.65
N PHE A 6 -1.44 -1.04 -3.28
CA PHE A 6 -0.36 -1.51 -2.42
C PHE A 6 1.03 -1.39 -3.08
N GLU A 7 1.17 -1.76 -4.35
CA GLU A 7 2.41 -1.58 -5.10
C GLU A 7 2.84 -0.11 -5.17
N ALA A 8 1.91 0.77 -5.51
CA ALA A 8 2.17 2.21 -5.55
C ALA A 8 2.62 2.75 -4.19
N MET A 9 2.00 2.28 -3.10
CA MET A 9 2.39 2.63 -1.74
C MET A 9 3.83 2.20 -1.42
N VAL A 10 4.20 0.97 -1.78
CA VAL A 10 5.56 0.46 -1.56
C VAL A 10 6.57 1.21 -2.42
N LYS A 11 6.25 1.45 -3.69
CA LYS A 11 7.13 2.13 -4.64
C LYS A 11 7.39 3.59 -4.26
N LEU A 12 6.35 4.30 -3.80
CA LEU A 12 6.45 5.72 -3.45
C LEU A 12 7.03 5.95 -2.05
N GLY A 13 6.85 4.99 -1.12
CA GLY A 13 7.40 5.07 0.23
C GLY A 13 7.13 6.42 0.90
N MET A 14 8.19 7.11 1.31
CA MET A 14 8.11 8.42 1.97
C MET A 14 7.52 9.54 1.09
N ALA A 15 7.72 9.47 -0.22
CA ALA A 15 7.21 10.44 -1.18
C ALA A 15 5.70 10.34 -1.42
N ASN A 16 5.00 9.43 -0.71
CA ASN A 16 3.66 9.01 -1.10
C ASN A 16 2.64 10.14 -1.30
N SER A 17 2.42 11.15 -0.45
CA SER A 17 1.39 12.23 -0.62
C SER A 17 -0.07 11.85 -0.94
N ARG A 18 -0.39 10.68 -1.50
CA ARG A 18 -1.75 10.23 -1.82
C ARG A 18 -2.38 9.53 -0.64
N MET A 19 -2.68 10.30 0.41
CA MET A 19 -3.29 9.77 1.63
C MET A 19 -4.61 9.01 1.37
N LYS A 20 -5.33 9.39 0.29
CA LYS A 20 -6.54 8.72 -0.19
C LYS A 20 -6.32 7.23 -0.51
N ASP A 21 -5.15 6.81 -1.00
CA ASP A 21 -4.91 5.40 -1.33
C ASP A 21 -4.92 4.51 -0.08
N PHE A 22 -4.51 5.04 1.08
CA PHE A 22 -4.62 4.35 2.37
C PHE A 22 -6.07 4.20 2.81
N TYR A 23 -6.85 5.27 2.70
CA TYR A 23 -8.28 5.25 3.02
C TYR A 23 -9.03 4.27 2.11
N ASP A 24 -8.76 4.30 0.79
CA ASP A 24 -9.36 3.38 -0.16
C ASP A 24 -9.00 1.92 0.18
N LEU A 25 -7.74 1.63 0.51
CA LEU A 25 -7.33 0.28 0.93
C LEU A 25 -8.01 -0.17 2.23
N TRP A 26 -8.12 0.72 3.21
CA TRP A 26 -8.82 0.44 4.46
C TRP A 26 -10.31 0.18 4.23
N VAL A 27 -11.00 1.04 3.46
CA VAL A 27 -12.41 0.85 3.10
C VAL A 27 -12.61 -0.44 2.31
N LEU A 28 -11.73 -0.77 1.37
CA LEU A 28 -11.80 -2.01 0.60
C LEU A 28 -11.61 -3.24 1.50
N ALA A 29 -10.67 -3.18 2.45
CA ALA A 29 -10.46 -4.26 3.41
C ALA A 29 -11.62 -4.44 4.40
N GLN A 30 -12.37 -3.37 4.70
CA GLN A 30 -13.56 -3.43 5.56
C GLN A 30 -14.83 -3.89 4.82
N ARG A 31 -14.94 -3.56 3.52
CA ARG A 31 -16.15 -3.84 2.72
C ARG A 31 -16.13 -5.16 1.98
N PHE A 32 -14.94 -5.73 1.76
CA PHE A 32 -14.77 -6.96 1.01
C PHE A 32 -14.00 -7.98 1.83
N GLU A 33 -14.48 -9.23 1.83
CA GLU A 33 -13.68 -10.35 2.28
C GLU A 33 -12.54 -10.57 1.28
N LEU A 34 -11.35 -10.17 1.68
CA LEU A 34 -10.14 -10.39 0.89
C LEU A 34 -9.65 -11.81 1.14
N GLU A 35 -10.02 -12.73 0.25
CA GLU A 35 -9.50 -14.09 0.28
C GLU A 35 -7.96 -14.05 0.13
N SER A 36 -7.28 -14.63 1.11
CA SER A 36 -5.84 -14.43 1.32
C SER A 36 -4.99 -14.98 0.18
N VAL A 37 -5.36 -16.12 -0.40
CA VAL A 37 -4.61 -16.75 -1.51
C VAL A 37 -4.73 -15.92 -2.78
N THR A 38 -5.95 -15.48 -3.11
CA THR A 38 -6.26 -14.65 -4.26
C THR A 38 -5.58 -13.29 -4.16
N LEU A 39 -5.64 -12.66 -2.99
CA LEU A 39 -4.97 -11.39 -2.74
C LEU A 39 -3.45 -11.52 -2.84
N ALA A 40 -2.87 -12.57 -2.25
CA ALA A 40 -1.43 -12.81 -2.32
C ALA A 40 -0.96 -13.06 -3.76
N GLY A 41 -1.74 -13.80 -4.55
CA GLY A 41 -1.49 -14.01 -5.98
C GLY A 41 -1.51 -12.70 -6.77
N ALA A 42 -2.54 -11.88 -6.55
CA ALA A 42 -2.66 -10.57 -7.19
C ALA A 42 -1.51 -9.62 -6.83
N ILE A 43 -1.09 -9.60 -5.56
CA ILE A 43 0.06 -8.80 -5.10
C ILE A 43 1.33 -9.26 -5.81
N ARG A 44 1.64 -10.56 -5.81
CA ARG A 44 2.84 -11.10 -6.48
C ARG A 44 2.85 -10.76 -7.97
N ALA A 45 1.75 -11.01 -8.67
CA ALA A 45 1.64 -10.74 -10.11
C ALA A 45 1.80 -9.25 -10.42
N THR A 46 1.25 -8.37 -9.59
CA THR A 46 1.33 -6.91 -9.77
C THR A 46 2.77 -6.41 -9.59
N PHE A 47 3.44 -6.86 -8.54
CA PHE A 47 4.83 -6.48 -8.26
C PHE A 47 5.79 -6.98 -9.34
N GLN A 48 5.60 -8.22 -9.81
CA GLN A 48 6.37 -8.77 -10.93
C GLN A 48 6.14 -7.96 -12.21
N THR A 49 4.88 -7.69 -12.56
CA THR A 49 4.52 -6.92 -13.77
C THR A 49 5.12 -5.51 -13.74
N ARG A 50 5.09 -4.85 -12.57
CA ARG A 50 5.60 -3.48 -12.39
C ARG A 50 7.09 -3.40 -12.07
N ARG A 51 7.77 -4.54 -12.00
CA ARG A 51 9.20 -4.68 -11.65
C ARG A 51 9.54 -4.02 -10.32
N THR A 52 8.62 -4.08 -9.38
CA THR A 52 8.79 -3.58 -8.02
C THR A 52 9.10 -4.76 -7.11
N SER A 53 10.14 -4.65 -6.29
CA SER A 53 10.49 -5.73 -5.36
C SER A 53 9.47 -5.80 -4.23
N LEU A 54 9.08 -7.02 -3.85
CA LEU A 54 8.23 -7.21 -2.67
C LEU A 54 9.02 -6.78 -1.42
N PRO A 55 8.39 -6.00 -0.52
CA PRO A 55 9.04 -5.56 0.70
C PRO A 55 9.25 -6.77 1.62
N ARG A 56 10.44 -6.86 2.23
CA ARG A 56 10.79 -7.96 3.16
C ARG A 56 10.24 -7.73 4.58
N SER A 57 9.83 -6.50 4.87
CA SER A 57 9.27 -6.03 6.13
C SER A 57 8.03 -5.18 5.86
N SER A 58 7.32 -4.75 6.91
CA SER A 58 6.19 -3.82 6.73
C SER A 58 6.65 -2.58 5.94
N PRO A 59 5.92 -2.17 4.88
CA PRO A 59 6.26 -0.97 4.12
C PRO A 59 6.41 0.25 5.02
N LEU A 60 7.39 1.10 4.76
CA LEU A 60 7.59 2.35 5.52
C LEU A 60 6.31 3.20 5.58
N ALA A 61 5.50 3.17 4.52
CA ALA A 61 4.20 3.81 4.42
C ALA A 61 3.17 3.38 5.50
N LEU A 62 3.35 2.20 6.10
CA LEU A 62 2.49 1.63 7.15
C LEU A 62 3.18 1.60 8.52
N GLN A 63 4.29 2.32 8.69
CA GLN A 63 5.01 2.43 9.96
C GLN A 63 4.68 3.75 10.65
N ALA A 64 4.77 3.75 11.99
CA ALA A 64 4.52 4.91 12.87
C ALA A 64 5.17 6.19 12.33
N ASP A 65 6.42 6.06 11.92
CA ASP A 65 7.26 7.12 11.39
C ASP A 65 6.58 7.87 10.23
N PHE A 66 5.80 7.21 9.37
CA PHE A 66 5.15 7.85 8.22
C PHE A 66 4.03 8.83 8.63
N TYR A 67 3.32 8.56 9.72
CA TYR A 67 2.21 9.40 10.20
C TYR A 67 2.72 10.62 10.98
N GLU A 68 3.90 10.50 11.60
CA GLU A 68 4.51 11.55 12.41
C GLU A 68 5.34 12.55 11.60
N PHE A 69 5.55 12.33 10.29
CA PHE A 69 6.22 13.33 9.45
C PHE A 69 5.36 14.61 9.31
N PRO A 70 5.87 15.80 9.68
CA PRO A 70 5.10 17.05 9.70
C PRO A 70 4.50 17.47 8.35
N THR A 71 5.08 17.02 7.24
CA THR A 71 4.59 17.28 5.88
C THR A 71 3.36 16.45 5.51
N LYS A 72 2.99 15.43 6.30
CA LYS A 72 1.83 14.56 6.06
C LYS A 72 0.59 14.93 6.88
N GLN A 73 0.74 15.79 7.91
CA GLN A 73 -0.37 16.28 8.75
C GLN A 73 -1.11 17.52 8.19
N LYS A 74 -0.64 18.09 7.07
CA LYS A 74 -1.16 19.38 6.54
C LYS A 74 -1.92 19.29 5.19
N GLN A 75 -2.43 18.13 4.79
CA GLN A 75 -3.27 18.02 3.58
C GLN A 75 -4.67 17.52 3.90
#